data_AF-A8H7B1-F1
#
_entry.id   AF-A8H7B1-F1
#
_cell.length_a   1.000
_cell.length_b   1.000
_cell.length_c   1.000
_cell.angle_alpha   90.00
_cell.angle_beta   90.00
_cell.angle_gamma   90.00
#
_symmetry.space_group_name_H-M   'P 1'
#
loop_
_entity.id
_entity.type
_entity.pdbx_description
1 polymer ?
#
loop_
_entity_poly.entity_id
_entity_poly.type
_entity_poly.pdbx_seq_one_letter_code
_entity_poly.pdbx_strand_id
1 'polypeptide(L)'
;MSCAVQAVPTTLEINDNIKPKSSNRYIRAVHQEIETGTDDLNKVRYAILEGMLVTKGFAWVYQGEGDGYILARFDYRGDTNVMRIEYGASLVQLKYHDALGDYVCKKLVEDICYKNSRGYYNYIKNLRNSISKQLARL
;
A
#
# COMPACT_ATOMS: atom_id res chain seq x y z
N MET A 1 11.39 16.22 -23.55
CA MET A 1 10.62 16.30 -22.30
C MET A 1 9.87 15.00 -22.14
N SER A 2 10.30 14.14 -21.21
CA SER A 2 9.54 12.94 -20.86
C SER A 2 8.43 13.38 -19.91
N CYS A 3 7.16 13.22 -20.30
CA CYS A 3 6.07 13.30 -19.33
C CYS A 3 6.29 12.18 -18.31
N ALA A 4 6.73 12.53 -17.11
CA ALA A 4 6.70 11.60 -15.99
C ALA A 4 5.23 11.24 -15.76
N VAL A 5 4.90 9.96 -15.90
CA VAL A 5 3.56 9.47 -15.57
C VAL A 5 3.45 9.57 -14.05
N GLN A 6 2.69 10.56 -13.58
CA GLN A 6 2.36 10.69 -12.17
C GLN A 6 1.63 9.43 -11.72
N ALA A 7 2.05 8.83 -10.61
CA ALA A 7 1.34 7.71 -10.02
C ALA A 7 -0.02 8.22 -9.52
N VAL A 8 -1.11 7.60 -10.00
CA VAL A 8 -2.47 7.97 -9.63
C VAL A 8 -3.16 6.72 -9.08
N PRO A 9 -3.63 6.74 -7.82
CA PRO A 9 -4.37 5.63 -7.26
C PRO A 9 -5.68 5.42 -8.01
N THR A 10 -6.05 4.16 -8.20
CA THR A 10 -7.28 3.76 -8.90
C THR A 10 -8.15 2.91 -7.98
N THR A 11 -9.45 2.89 -8.26
CA THR A 11 -10.36 1.95 -7.59
C THR A 11 -9.88 0.52 -7.80
N LEU A 12 -9.89 -0.28 -6.74
CA LEU A 12 -9.47 -1.68 -6.82
C LEU A 12 -10.48 -2.52 -7.62
N GLU A 13 -10.02 -3.02 -8.76
CA GLU A 13 -10.69 -4.06 -9.53
C GLU A 13 -10.04 -5.42 -9.27
N ILE A 14 -10.81 -6.38 -8.73
CA ILE A 14 -10.30 -7.72 -8.43
C ILE A 14 -10.57 -8.62 -9.63
N ASN A 15 -9.50 -9.17 -10.21
CA ASN A 15 -9.62 -10.09 -11.33
C ASN A 15 -10.02 -11.49 -10.85
N ASP A 16 -11.25 -11.90 -11.18
CA ASP A 16 -11.82 -13.15 -10.72
C ASP A 16 -11.23 -14.41 -11.37
N ASN A 17 -10.55 -14.25 -12.51
CA ASN A 17 -10.00 -15.36 -13.30
C ASN A 17 -8.63 -15.85 -12.81
N ILE A 18 -8.04 -15.18 -11.81
CA ILE A 18 -6.71 -15.53 -11.30
C ILE A 18 -6.75 -16.81 -10.45
N LYS A 19 -5.89 -17.77 -10.77
CA LYS A 19 -5.55 -18.93 -9.93
C LYS A 19 -4.03 -19.04 -9.78
N PRO A 20 -3.51 -19.43 -8.61
CA PRO A 20 -4.16 -19.46 -7.29
C PRO A 20 -4.40 -18.03 -6.73
N LYS A 21 -5.62 -17.72 -6.27
CA LYS A 21 -6.00 -16.44 -5.64
C LYS A 21 -6.28 -16.58 -4.14
N SER A 22 -5.89 -15.59 -3.37
CA SER A 22 -6.41 -15.31 -2.03
C SER A 22 -7.87 -14.88 -2.10
N SER A 23 -8.59 -14.95 -0.99
CA SER A 23 -9.96 -14.46 -0.94
C SER A 23 -10.02 -12.94 -1.17
N ASN A 24 -11.08 -12.49 -1.84
CA ASN A 24 -11.30 -11.07 -2.14
C ASN A 24 -11.26 -10.21 -0.87
N ARG A 25 -11.70 -10.76 0.28
CA ARG A 25 -11.59 -10.11 1.59
C ARG A 25 -10.16 -9.70 1.93
N TYR A 26 -9.17 -10.57 1.71
CA TYR A 26 -7.77 -10.26 2.02
C TYR A 26 -7.16 -9.28 1.02
N ILE A 27 -7.53 -9.39 -0.26
CA ILE A 27 -7.09 -8.46 -1.29
C ILE A 27 -7.61 -7.05 -0.96
N ARG A 28 -8.92 -6.89 -0.68
CA ARG A 28 -9.51 -5.60 -0.28
C ARG A 28 -8.89 -5.04 1.00
N ALA A 29 -8.64 -5.89 1.99
CA ALA A 29 -8.05 -5.45 3.26
C ALA A 29 -6.66 -4.80 3.10
N VAL A 30 -5.94 -5.09 2.02
CA VAL A 30 -4.61 -4.54 1.72
C VAL A 30 -4.66 -3.46 0.65
N HIS A 31 -5.37 -3.72 -0.45
CA HIS A 31 -5.24 -2.95 -1.69
C HIS A 31 -6.45 -2.07 -2.01
N GLN A 32 -7.55 -2.16 -1.26
CA GLN A 32 -8.68 -1.28 -1.48
C GLN A 32 -8.24 0.16 -1.19
N GLU A 33 -8.60 1.07 -2.09
CA GLU A 33 -8.40 2.50 -1.94
C GLU A 33 -8.96 3.04 -0.60
N ILE A 34 -8.43 4.17 -0.18
CA ILE A 34 -8.86 4.95 0.98
C ILE A 34 -9.19 6.35 0.49
N GLU A 35 -10.36 6.88 0.83
CA GLU A 35 -10.71 8.27 0.55
C GLU A 35 -9.87 9.22 1.41
N THR A 36 -9.39 10.31 0.81
CA THR A 36 -8.51 11.28 1.47
C THR A 36 -9.25 12.25 2.38
N GLY A 37 -10.47 12.66 1.99
CA GLY A 37 -11.25 13.69 2.68
C GLY A 37 -10.72 15.13 2.50
N THR A 38 -9.66 15.33 1.72
CA THR A 38 -9.04 16.64 1.46
C THR A 38 -8.37 16.68 0.10
N ASP A 39 -8.35 17.84 -0.54
CA ASP A 39 -7.63 18.14 -1.78
C ASP A 39 -6.16 18.56 -1.56
N ASP A 40 -5.74 18.78 -0.30
CA ASP A 40 -4.38 19.15 0.05
C ASP A 40 -3.45 17.93 0.09
N LEU A 41 -2.66 17.76 -0.98
CA LEU A 41 -1.69 16.66 -1.10
C LEU A 41 -0.65 16.64 0.02
N ASN A 42 -0.30 17.78 0.62
CA ASN A 42 0.66 17.79 1.73
C ASN A 42 0.06 17.18 2.99
N LYS A 43 -1.24 17.40 3.24
CA LYS A 43 -1.96 16.76 4.33
C LYS A 43 -2.10 15.26 4.11
N VAL A 44 -2.41 14.84 2.89
CA VAL A 44 -2.47 13.41 2.52
C VAL A 44 -1.12 12.74 2.74
N ARG A 45 -0.04 13.35 2.22
CA ARG A 45 1.34 12.89 2.41
C ARG A 45 1.71 12.79 3.88
N TYR A 46 1.41 13.83 4.66
CA TYR A 46 1.65 13.86 6.10
C TYR A 46 0.89 12.72 6.82
N ALA A 47 -0.39 12.51 6.51
CA ALA A 47 -1.19 11.43 7.09
C ALA A 47 -0.65 10.03 6.74
N ILE A 48 -0.09 9.84 5.54
CA ILE A 48 0.59 8.58 5.18
C ILE A 48 1.83 8.36 6.05
N LEU A 49 2.70 9.37 6.16
CA LEU A 49 3.92 9.29 6.95
C LEU A 49 3.63 9.08 8.45
N GLU A 50 2.66 9.79 8.99
CA GLU A 50 2.19 9.58 10.37
C GLU A 50 1.59 8.18 10.53
N GLY A 51 0.79 7.72 9.56
CA GLY A 51 0.24 6.36 9.52
C GLY A 51 1.33 5.29 9.56
N MET A 52 2.41 5.46 8.83
CA MET A 52 3.60 4.59 8.88
C MET A 52 4.22 4.58 10.29
N LEU A 53 4.41 5.75 10.89
CA LEU A 53 5.03 5.91 12.21
C LEU A 53 4.22 5.24 13.33
N VAL A 54 2.89 5.37 13.30
CA VAL A 54 2.02 4.88 14.39
C VAL A 54 1.51 3.45 14.17
N THR A 55 1.86 2.82 13.04
CA THR A 55 1.44 1.44 12.77
C THR A 55 2.02 0.48 13.79
N LYS A 56 1.14 -0.26 14.47
CA LYS A 56 1.55 -1.27 15.46
C LYS A 56 2.03 -2.55 14.78
N GLY A 57 3.04 -3.17 15.38
CA GLY A 57 3.54 -4.50 15.03
C GLY A 57 4.88 -4.49 14.32
N PHE A 58 5.12 -3.52 13.42
CA PHE A 58 6.35 -3.42 12.62
C PHE A 58 6.67 -1.96 12.36
N ALA A 59 7.96 -1.63 12.37
CA ALA A 59 8.44 -0.32 11.98
C ALA A 59 8.45 -0.22 10.45
N TRP A 60 7.66 0.71 9.93
CA TRP A 60 7.71 1.08 8.52
C TRP A 60 8.75 2.18 8.31
N VAL A 61 9.62 1.95 7.34
CA VAL A 61 10.73 2.83 6.99
C VAL A 61 10.41 3.52 5.68
N TYR A 62 10.63 4.82 5.63
CA TYR A 62 10.59 5.60 4.41
C TYR A 62 11.80 5.27 3.53
N GLN A 63 11.56 4.75 2.33
CA GLN A 63 12.62 4.38 1.38
C GLN A 63 12.80 5.42 0.25
N GLY A 64 11.83 6.32 0.08
CA GLY A 64 11.84 7.33 -0.95
C GLY A 64 10.43 7.72 -1.38
N GLU A 65 10.35 8.67 -2.28
CA GLU A 65 9.11 9.12 -2.90
C GLU A 65 9.35 9.50 -4.35
N GLY A 66 8.29 9.51 -5.13
CA GLY A 66 8.26 10.07 -6.47
C GLY A 66 6.94 10.78 -6.72
N ASP A 67 6.67 11.12 -7.97
CA ASP A 67 5.47 11.87 -8.34
C ASP A 67 4.20 11.07 -8.04
N GLY A 68 3.53 11.41 -6.92
CA GLY A 68 2.28 10.79 -6.47
C GLY A 68 2.44 9.49 -5.67
N TYR A 69 3.63 9.15 -5.15
CA TYR A 69 3.78 7.96 -4.31
C TYR A 69 4.90 8.03 -3.27
N ILE A 70 4.77 7.22 -2.21
CA ILE A 70 5.80 6.95 -1.20
C ILE A 70 6.17 5.46 -1.24
N LEU A 71 7.45 5.14 -1.11
CA LEU A 71 7.92 3.77 -0.88
C LEU A 71 8.08 3.52 0.62
N ALA A 72 7.29 2.58 1.14
CA ALA A 72 7.30 2.17 2.53
C ALA A 72 7.83 0.74 2.65
N ARG A 73 8.92 0.56 3.39
CA ARG A 73 9.56 -0.72 3.63
C ARG A 73 9.31 -1.21 5.04
N PHE A 74 9.16 -2.51 5.24
CA PHE A 74 9.42 -3.11 6.55
C PHE A 74 10.31 -4.34 6.40
N ASP A 75 11.04 -4.64 7.47
CA ASP A 75 11.86 -5.82 7.60
C ASP A 75 11.36 -6.66 8.79
N TYR A 76 11.27 -7.97 8.60
CA TYR A 76 10.89 -8.89 9.67
C TYR A 76 11.57 -10.23 9.51
N ARG A 77 12.33 -10.66 10.53
CA ARG A 77 12.99 -11.98 10.59
C ARG A 77 13.86 -12.31 9.36
N GLY A 78 14.49 -11.30 8.75
CA GLY A 78 15.34 -11.45 7.57
C GLY A 78 14.59 -11.32 6.23
N ASP A 79 13.26 -11.23 6.25
CA ASP A 79 12.44 -10.94 5.09
C ASP A 79 12.17 -9.44 4.97
N THR A 80 11.94 -8.98 3.74
CA THR A 80 11.67 -7.56 3.43
C THR A 80 10.41 -7.46 2.58
N ASN A 81 9.62 -6.41 2.80
CA ASN A 81 8.55 -6.03 1.88
C ASN A 81 8.58 -4.52 1.67
N VAL A 82 8.36 -4.11 0.43
CA VAL A 82 8.25 -2.72 0.01
C VAL A 82 6.88 -2.52 -0.64
N MET A 83 6.15 -1.55 -0.12
CA MET A 83 4.86 -1.10 -0.64
C MET A 83 5.03 0.26 -1.31
N ARG A 84 4.46 0.41 -2.50
CA ARG A 84 4.23 1.70 -3.12
C ARG A 84 2.88 2.23 -2.66
N ILE A 85 2.89 3.31 -1.90
CA ILE A 85 1.68 3.99 -1.44
C ILE A 85 1.42 5.12 -2.42
N GLU A 86 0.53 4.90 -3.36
CA GLU A 86 0.11 5.92 -4.33
C GLU A 86 -0.96 6.81 -3.70
N TYR A 87 -0.90 8.11 -3.97
CA TYR A 87 -1.83 9.08 -3.39
C TYR A 87 -2.10 10.23 -4.35
N GLY A 88 -3.33 10.75 -4.27
CA GLY A 88 -3.78 11.93 -4.98
C GLY A 88 -4.74 12.75 -4.12
N ALA A 89 -5.48 13.67 -4.74
CA ALA A 89 -6.43 14.52 -4.03
C ALA A 89 -7.68 13.76 -3.54
N SER A 90 -8.01 12.61 -4.13
CA SER A 90 -9.23 11.86 -3.79
C SER A 90 -8.96 10.54 -3.08
N LEU A 91 -7.87 9.86 -3.43
CA LEU A 91 -7.62 8.49 -3.01
C LEU A 91 -6.17 8.28 -2.55
N VAL A 92 -6.00 7.25 -1.72
CA VAL A 92 -4.72 6.59 -1.40
C VAL A 92 -4.86 5.10 -1.66
N GLN A 93 -3.85 4.47 -2.26
CA GLN A 93 -3.84 3.02 -2.50
C GLN A 93 -2.47 2.41 -2.22
N LEU A 94 -2.46 1.27 -1.53
CA LEU A 94 -1.25 0.50 -1.29
C LEU A 94 -1.09 -0.55 -2.38
N LYS A 95 0.02 -0.48 -3.11
CA LYS A 95 0.40 -1.39 -4.19
C LYS A 95 1.70 -2.12 -3.85
N TYR A 96 1.76 -3.40 -4.20
CA TYR A 96 2.97 -4.19 -4.02
C TYR A 96 4.08 -3.60 -4.91
N HIS A 97 5.26 -3.36 -4.35
CA HIS A 97 6.40 -2.86 -5.13
C HIS A 97 7.47 -3.92 -5.27
N ASP A 98 8.00 -4.40 -4.15
CA ASP A 98 9.08 -5.38 -4.12
C ASP A 98 9.09 -6.15 -2.80
N ALA A 99 9.80 -7.28 -2.74
CA ALA A 99 9.98 -8.05 -1.52
C ALA A 99 11.15 -9.03 -1.62
N LEU A 100 11.64 -9.45 -0.45
CA LEU A 100 12.59 -10.55 -0.28
C LEU A 100 12.01 -11.60 0.66
N GLY A 101 12.31 -12.87 0.39
CA GLY A 101 11.94 -13.98 1.25
C GLY A 101 10.44 -14.28 1.26
N ASP A 102 9.86 -14.49 2.44
CA ASP A 102 8.48 -14.96 2.59
C ASP A 102 7.39 -13.97 2.13
N TYR A 103 7.76 -12.72 1.83
CA TYR A 103 6.85 -11.70 1.32
C TYR A 103 6.84 -11.57 -0.20
N VAL A 104 7.63 -12.36 -0.93
CA VAL A 104 7.59 -12.37 -2.40
C VAL A 104 6.20 -12.78 -2.88
N CYS A 105 5.55 -11.90 -3.65
CA CYS A 105 4.24 -12.18 -4.16
C CYS A 105 4.29 -13.32 -5.19
N LYS A 106 3.59 -14.42 -4.91
CA LYS A 106 3.54 -15.60 -5.80
C LYS A 106 2.62 -15.39 -7.01
N LYS A 107 1.74 -14.39 -6.95
CA LYS A 107 0.87 -14.02 -8.06
C LYS A 107 0.59 -12.52 -8.03
N LEU A 108 1.35 -11.77 -8.80
CA LEU A 108 1.24 -10.32 -8.95
C LEU A 108 0.52 -9.99 -10.26
N VAL A 109 -0.46 -9.10 -10.21
CA VAL A 109 -1.12 -8.53 -11.40
C VAL A 109 -1.39 -7.06 -11.10
N GLU A 110 -0.87 -6.15 -11.93
CA GLU A 110 -1.05 -4.69 -11.77
C GLU A 110 -0.70 -4.22 -10.36
N ASP A 111 0.42 -4.71 -9.83
CA ASP A 111 0.90 -4.41 -8.48
C ASP A 111 -0.06 -4.81 -7.33
N ILE A 112 -1.07 -5.64 -7.63
CA ILE A 112 -1.95 -6.27 -6.64
C ILE A 112 -1.48 -7.69 -6.37
N CYS A 113 -1.24 -8.02 -5.09
CA CYS A 113 -0.77 -9.35 -4.73
C CYS A 113 -1.93 -10.31 -4.45
N TYR A 114 -2.17 -11.21 -5.41
CA TYR A 114 -3.21 -12.23 -5.35
C TYR A 114 -2.79 -13.48 -4.58
N LYS A 115 -1.50 -13.68 -4.28
CA LYS A 115 -1.05 -14.80 -3.45
C LYS A 115 0.22 -14.46 -2.67
N ASN A 116 0.10 -14.50 -1.35
CA ASN A 116 1.21 -14.34 -0.41
C ASN A 116 0.93 -15.12 0.90
N SER A 117 1.85 -15.05 1.85
CA SER A 117 1.71 -15.56 3.21
C SER A 117 0.62 -14.80 4.00
N ARG A 118 0.15 -15.41 5.10
CA ARG A 118 -0.78 -14.72 6.02
C ARG A 118 -0.15 -13.49 6.67
N GLY A 119 1.16 -13.50 6.88
CA GLY A 119 1.92 -12.38 7.43
C GLY A 119 1.76 -11.12 6.58
N TYR A 120 2.01 -11.26 5.26
CA TYR A 120 1.82 -10.19 4.27
C TYR A 120 0.48 -9.46 4.45
N TYR A 121 -0.63 -10.21 4.37
CA TYR A 121 -1.97 -9.62 4.44
C TYR A 121 -2.27 -9.00 5.81
N ASN A 122 -1.72 -9.55 6.89
CA ASN A 122 -1.94 -9.00 8.22
C ASN A 122 -1.19 -7.67 8.42
N TYR A 123 0.07 -7.61 7.99
CA TYR A 123 0.94 -6.47 8.26
C TYR A 123 0.59 -5.27 7.40
N ILE A 124 0.30 -5.49 6.12
CA ILE A 124 -0.03 -4.39 5.22
C ILE A 124 -1.45 -3.86 5.50
N LYS A 125 -2.40 -4.73 5.87
CA LYS A 125 -3.71 -4.30 6.37
C LYS A 125 -3.56 -3.36 7.57
N ASN A 126 -2.63 -3.64 8.48
CA ASN A 126 -2.41 -2.77 9.64
C ASN A 126 -1.88 -1.39 9.21
N LEU A 127 -0.94 -1.34 8.26
CA LEU A 127 -0.49 -0.08 7.66
C LEU A 127 -1.65 0.69 7.03
N ARG A 128 -2.42 0.05 6.14
CA ARG A 128 -3.59 0.64 5.49
C ARG A 128 -4.56 1.24 6.51
N ASN A 129 -4.86 0.50 7.57
CA ASN A 129 -5.76 0.94 8.62
C ASN A 129 -5.21 2.14 9.41
N SER A 130 -3.90 2.19 9.66
CA SER A 130 -3.28 3.35 10.33
C SER A 130 -3.36 4.60 9.45
N ILE A 131 -3.06 4.48 8.16
CA ILE A 131 -3.17 5.58 7.19
C ILE A 131 -4.62 6.06 7.12
N SER A 132 -5.58 5.15 6.98
CA SER A 132 -7.01 5.49 6.95
C SER A 132 -7.47 6.25 8.20
N LYS A 133 -6.95 5.89 9.37
CA LYS A 133 -7.24 6.64 10.62
C LYS A 133 -6.66 8.04 10.65
N GLN A 134 -5.49 8.27 10.03
CA GLN A 134 -4.93 9.61 9.95
C GLN A 134 -5.67 10.47 8.93
N LEU A 135 -6.03 9.90 7.78
CA LEU A 135 -6.82 10.59 6.76
C LEU A 135 -8.19 11.03 7.31
N ALA A 136 -8.85 10.19 8.11
CA ALA A 136 -10.13 10.51 8.75
C ALA A 136 -10.08 11.65 9.79
N ARG A 137 -8.89 12.21 10.08
CA ARG A 137 -8.67 13.32 11.02
C ARG A 137 -8.28 14.63 10.33
N LEU A 138 -8.10 14.60 9.01
CA LEU A 138 -7.77 15.78 8.20
C LEU A 138 -8.99 16.69 8.02
#